data_AF-A0A2V8UC31-F1
#
_entry.id   AF-A0A2V8UC31-F1
#
_cell.length_a   1.000
_cell.length_b   1.000
_cell.length_c   1.000
_cell.angle_alpha   90.00
_cell.angle_beta   90.00
_cell.angle_gamma   90.00
#
_symmetry.space_group_name_H-M   'P 1'
#
loop_
_entity.id
_entity.type
_entity.pdbx_description
1 polymer ?
#
loop_
_entity_poly.entity_id
_entity_poly.type
_entity_poly.pdbx_seq_one_letter_code
_entity_poly.pdbx_strand_id
1 'polypeptide(L)' 'FLAIQRLERDGLIDGEWKPTENNRRARYYTLTAKGRKRLDSETREWSRQVTAIARILEAS' A
#
# COMPACT_ATOMS: atom_id res chain seq x y z
N PHE A 1 -5.09 4.99 13.44
CA PHE A 1 -5.44 5.13 12.02
C PHE A 1 -6.19 3.88 11.55
N LEU A 2 -7.43 4.02 11.10
CA LEU A 2 -8.27 2.90 10.66
C LEU A 2 -7.71 2.20 9.39
N ALA A 3 -6.98 2.92 8.54
CA ALA A 3 -6.39 2.34 7.33
C ALA A 3 -5.28 1.33 7.66
N ILE A 4 -4.30 1.73 8.48
CA ILE A 4 -3.18 0.85 8.87
C ILE A 4 -3.68 -0.38 9.64
N GLN A 5 -4.62 -0.19 10.56
CA GLN A 5 -5.21 -1.31 11.32
C GLN A 5 -5.90 -2.32 10.40
N ARG A 6 -6.59 -1.88 9.34
CA ARG A 6 -7.20 -2.77 8.35
C ARG A 6 -6.15 -3.51 7.54
N LEU A 7 -5.13 -2.81 7.04
CA LEU A 7 -4.04 -3.43 6.28
C LEU A 7 -3.30 -4.49 7.11
N GLU A 8 -3.08 -4.23 8.40
CA GLU A 8 -2.44 -5.16 9.33
C GLU A 8 -3.36 -6.37 9.62
N ARG A 9 -4.64 -6.13 9.95
CA ARG A 9 -5.66 -7.18 10.15
C ARG A 9 -5.82 -8.08 8.93
N ASP A 10 -5.77 -7.50 7.74
CA ASP A 10 -5.91 -8.23 6.48
C ASP A 10 -4.59 -8.92 6.07
N GLY A 11 -3.52 -8.78 6.87
CA GLY A 11 -2.21 -9.43 6.68
C GLY A 11 -1.41 -8.87 5.51
N LEU A 12 -1.70 -7.63 5.09
CA LEU A 12 -1.02 -6.95 3.99
C LEU A 12 0.25 -6.23 4.45
N ILE A 13 0.30 -5.82 5.72
CA ILE A 13 1.48 -5.25 6.35
C ILE A 13 1.77 -5.94 7.67
N ASP A 14 3.03 -5.91 8.08
CA ASP A 14 3.49 -6.30 9.42
C ASP A 14 4.10 -5.09 10.14
N GLY A 15 3.99 -5.03 11.46
CA GLY A 15 4.33 -3.87 12.29
C GLY A 15 5.30 -4.21 13.42
N GLU A 16 6.54 -3.72 13.32
CA GLU A 16 7.61 -3.98 14.29
C GLU A 16 7.95 -2.71 15.09
N TRP A 17 8.07 -2.83 16.40
CA TRP A 17 8.57 -1.73 17.25
C TRP A 17 10.08 -1.68 17.18
N LYS A 18 10.63 -0.57 16.68
CA LYS A 18 12.09 -0.32 16.65
C LYS A 18 12.45 0.93 17.44
N PRO A 19 13.65 0.97 18.05
CA PRO A 19 14.18 2.21 18.57
C PRO A 19 14.45 3.18 17.41
N THR A 20 14.12 4.44 17.61
CA THR A 20 14.54 5.54 16.76
C THR A 20 15.87 6.08 17.26
N GLU A 21 16.53 6.87 16.42
CA GLU A 21 17.83 7.50 16.70
C GLU A 21 17.84 8.30 18.02
N ASN A 22 16.69 8.86 18.44
CA ASN A 22 16.53 9.60 19.70
C ASN A 22 16.01 8.75 20.86
N ASN A 23 16.25 7.44 20.84
CA ASN A 23 15.84 6.48 21.88
C ASN A 23 14.32 6.45 22.17
N ARG A 24 13.50 6.87 21.20
CA ARG A 24 12.03 6.72 21.24
C ARG A 24 11.65 5.43 20.52
N ARG A 25 10.53 4.80 20.89
CA ARG A 25 10.02 3.65 20.13
C ARG A 25 9.07 4.14 19.04
N ALA A 26 9.30 3.71 17.81
CA ALA A 26 8.37 3.89 16.70
C ALA A 26 7.96 2.54 16.14
N ARG A 27 6.74 2.47 15.60
CA ARG A 27 6.23 1.26 14.95
C ARG A 27 6.46 1.39 13.45
N TYR A 28 7.34 0.55 12.92
CA TYR A 28 7.68 0.48 11.51
C TYR A 28 6.82 -0.58 10.84
N TYR A 29 6.22 -0.21 9.71
CA TYR A 29 5.38 -1.13 8.94
C TYR A 29 6.10 -1.55 7.66
N THR A 30 6.01 -2.84 7.33
CA THR A 30 6.56 -3.40 6.10
C THR A 30 5.50 -4.19 5.35
N LEU A 31 5.59 -4.24 4.02
CA LEU A 31 4.69 -5.08 3.23
C LEU A 31 5.04 -6.55 3.45
N THR A 32 4.01 -7.37 3.69
CA THR A 32 4.16 -8.82 3.65
C THR A 32 4.24 -9.31 2.20
N ALA A 33 4.58 -10.59 1.98
CA ALA A 33 4.49 -11.19 0.65
C ALA A 33 3.07 -11.10 0.05
N LYS A 34 2.04 -11.28 0.89
CA LYS A 34 0.62 -11.09 0.52
C LYS A 34 0.35 -9.63 0.14
N GLY A 35 0.85 -8.70 0.95
CA GLY A 35 0.76 -7.26 0.70
C GLY A 35 1.36 -6.85 -0.63
N ARG A 36 2.55 -7.34 -0.95
CA ARG A 36 3.23 -7.06 -2.23
C ARG A 36 2.44 -7.59 -3.43
N LYS A 37 1.95 -8.83 -3.36
CA LYS A 37 1.11 -9.40 -4.43
C LYS A 37 -0.19 -8.60 -4.63
N ARG A 38 -0.81 -8.13 -3.55
CA ARG A 38 -2.01 -7.30 -3.63
C ARG A 38 -1.71 -5.94 -4.25
N LEU A 39 -0.65 -5.28 -3.80
CA LEU A 39 -0.19 -4.00 -4.33
C LEU A 39 0.08 -4.07 -5.84
N ASP A 40 0.75 -5.13 -6.30
CA ASP A 40 1.03 -5.33 -7.73
C ASP A 40 -0.27 -5.46 -8.55
N SER A 41 -1.25 -6.22 -8.03
CA SER A 41 -2.55 -6.40 -8.68
C SER A 41 -3.32 -5.09 -8.78
N GLU A 42 -3.45 -4.37 -7.66
CA GLU A 42 -4.17 -3.10 -7.61
C GLU A 42 -3.49 -2.04 -8.49
N THR A 43 -2.16 -1.99 -8.50
CA THR A 43 -1.40 -1.07 -9.35
C THR A 43 -1.63 -1.33 -10.84
N ARG A 44 -1.65 -2.62 -11.24
CA ARG A 44 -1.96 -2.99 -12.63
C ARG A 44 -3.39 -2.63 -13.03
N GLU A 45 -4.34 -2.82 -12.13
CA GLU A 45 -5.74 -2.46 -12.36
C GLU A 45 -5.92 -0.96 -12.50
N TRP A 46 -5.35 -0.20 -11.56
CA TRP A 46 -5.33 1.25 -11.58
C TRP A 46 -4.72 1.79 -12.87
N SER A 47 -3.58 1.24 -13.30
CA SER A 47 -2.92 1.63 -14.55
C SER A 47 -3.84 1.44 -15.76
N ARG A 48 -4.57 0.31 -15.86
CA ARG A 48 -5.53 0.09 -16.94
C ARG A 48 -6.67 1.12 -16.93
N GLN A 49 -7.19 1.44 -15.75
CA GLN A 49 -8.27 2.44 -15.60
C GLN A 49 -7.81 3.81 -16.05
N VAL A 50 -6.64 4.26 -15.59
CA VAL A 50 -6.07 5.56 -15.97
C VAL A 50 -5.80 5.63 -17.47
N THR A 51 -5.26 4.55 -18.07
CA THR A 51 -5.06 4.50 -19.53
C THR A 51 -6.38 4.61 -20.31
N ALA A 52 -7.45 3.97 -19.84
CA ALA A 52 -8.76 4.07 -20.49
C ALA A 52 -9.33 5.50 -20.42
N ILE A 53 -9.22 6.14 -19.25
CA ILE A 53 -9.64 7.54 -19.07
C ILE A 53 -8.82 8.47 -19.97
N ALA A 54 -7.50 8.30 -20.01
CA ALA A 54 -6.61 9.11 -20.86
C ALA A 54 -7.04 9.05 -22.34
N ARG A 55 -7.36 7.85 -22.85
CA ARG A 55 -7.83 7.68 -24.24
C ARG A 55 -9.15 8.40 -24.52
N ILE A 56 -10.07 8.45 -23.56
CA ILE A 56 -11.34 9.17 -23.71
C ILE A 56 -11.07 10.68 -23.79
N LEU A 57 -10.17 11.17 -22.93
CA LEU A 57 -9.81 12.59 -22.90
C LEU A 57 -9.07 13.04 -24.18
N GLU A 58 -8.23 12.19 -24.76
CA GLU A 58 -7.54 12.47 -26.03
C GLU A 58 -8.48 12.48 -27.25
N ALA A 59 -9.59 11.74 -27.18
CA ALA A 59 -10.58 11.65 -28.26
C ALA A 59 -11.68 12.72 -28.18
N SER A 60 -11.65 13.57 -27.14
CA SER A 60 -12.58 14.69 -26.92
C SER A 60 -11.98 15.99 -27.46
#